data_AF-A0A150LB20-F1
#
_entry.id   AF-A0A150LB20-F1
#
_cell.length_a   1.000
_cell.length_b   1.000
_cell.length_c   1.000
_cell.angle_alpha   90.00
_cell.angle_beta   90.00
_cell.angle_gamma   90.00
#
_symmetry.space_group_name_H-M   'P 1'
#
loop_
_entity.id
_entity.type
_entity.pdbx_description
1 polymer ?
#
loop_
_entity_poly.entity_id
_entity_poly.type
_entity_poly.pdbx_seq_one_letter_code
_entity_poly.pdbx_strand_id
1 'polypeptide(L)'
;MRLRGIQTLEEANQVLPELVKEHNEKFAVAPLESESAFVPLEPGQSLDLILCFRDQRIVGPGETISYQGKTYILDVPNSSPTIPAKTPVEVRKTLDGRLFVWYKGKPYPLKEATRNKAAKTPEKKKESSEKKSYKPGPDHPWRKYRPTNSKELKPA
;
A
#
# COMPACT_ATOMS: atom_id res chain seq x y z
N MET A 1 -28.38 -13.74 -18.17
CA MET A 1 -27.61 -13.30 -19.37
C MET A 1 -27.50 -14.35 -20.47
N ARG A 2 -27.39 -15.64 -20.14
CA ARG A 2 -27.36 -16.75 -21.12
C ARG A 2 -28.45 -16.70 -22.20
N LEU A 3 -29.68 -16.33 -21.83
CA LEU A 3 -30.81 -16.17 -22.76
C LEU A 3 -30.60 -15.05 -23.81
N ARG A 4 -29.76 -14.07 -23.52
CA ARG A 4 -29.38 -12.98 -24.43
C ARG A 4 -28.03 -13.24 -25.12
N GLY A 5 -27.44 -14.42 -24.95
CA GLY A 5 -26.16 -14.78 -25.59
C GLY A 5 -24.94 -14.01 -25.12
N ILE A 6 -25.05 -13.22 -24.04
CA ILE A 6 -23.96 -12.40 -23.49
C ILE A 6 -22.88 -13.31 -22.88
N GLN A 7 -21.64 -13.11 -23.29
CA GLN A 7 -20.50 -13.94 -22.87
C GLN A 7 -19.38 -13.13 -22.21
N THR A 8 -19.38 -11.81 -22.36
CA THR A 8 -18.35 -10.93 -21.78
C THR A 8 -18.94 -9.96 -20.75
N LEU A 9 -18.08 -9.43 -19.88
CA LEU A 9 -18.46 -8.42 -18.90
C LEU A 9 -18.85 -7.11 -19.58
N GLU A 10 -18.18 -6.78 -20.68
CA GLU A 10 -18.43 -5.59 -21.48
C GLU A 10 -19.82 -5.63 -22.11
N GLU A 11 -20.17 -6.75 -22.77
CA GLU A 11 -21.52 -6.97 -23.31
C GLU A 11 -22.58 -6.94 -22.20
N ALA A 12 -22.28 -7.51 -21.03
CA ALA A 12 -23.15 -7.47 -19.88
C ALA A 12 -23.47 -6.04 -19.43
N ASN A 13 -22.45 -5.19 -19.33
CA ASN A 13 -22.57 -3.79 -18.95
C ASN A 13 -23.36 -2.97 -19.99
N GLN A 14 -23.27 -3.32 -21.27
CA GLN A 14 -24.05 -2.65 -22.33
C GLN A 14 -25.55 -2.96 -22.24
N VAL A 15 -25.93 -4.19 -21.86
CA VAL A 15 -27.34 -4.64 -21.81
C VAL A 15 -28.02 -4.33 -20.47
N LEU A 16 -27.25 -4.04 -19.43
CA LEU A 16 -27.73 -3.73 -18.08
C LEU A 16 -28.85 -2.66 -18.04
N PRO A 17 -28.74 -1.49 -18.72
CA PRO A 17 -29.78 -0.47 -18.68
C PRO A 17 -31.14 -0.95 -19.22
N GLU A 18 -31.13 -1.69 -20.32
CA GLU A 18 -32.35 -2.27 -20.91
C GLU A 18 -32.98 -3.29 -19.96
N LEU A 19 -32.14 -4.16 -19.36
CA LEU A 19 -32.60 -5.18 -18.44
C LEU A 19 -33.20 -4.60 -17.16
N VAL A 20 -32.59 -3.54 -16.62
CA VAL A 20 -33.14 -2.80 -15.47
C VAL A 20 -34.49 -2.18 -15.82
N LYS A 21 -34.62 -1.61 -17.04
CA LYS A 21 -35.89 -1.05 -17.51
C LYS A 21 -36.99 -2.12 -17.59
N GLU A 22 -36.75 -3.24 -18.28
CA GLU A 22 -37.72 -4.35 -18.38
C GLU A 22 -38.09 -4.96 -17.02
N HIS A 23 -37.12 -5.04 -16.11
CA HIS A 23 -37.35 -5.53 -14.76
C HIS A 23 -38.27 -4.57 -14.00
N ASN A 24 -37.97 -3.27 -14.03
CA ASN A 24 -38.77 -2.26 -13.34
C ASN A 24 -40.19 -2.18 -13.91
N GLU A 25 -40.40 -2.34 -15.22
CA GLU A 25 -41.75 -2.38 -15.81
C GLU A 25 -42.61 -3.53 -15.27
N LYS A 26 -42.00 -4.66 -14.92
CA LYS A 26 -42.72 -5.84 -14.42
C LYS A 26 -42.89 -5.86 -12.91
N PHE A 27 -41.93 -5.29 -12.17
CA PHE A 27 -41.81 -5.52 -10.73
C PHE A 27 -41.71 -4.24 -9.90
N ALA A 28 -41.50 -3.07 -10.49
CA ALA A 28 -41.43 -1.84 -9.71
C ALA A 28 -42.80 -1.49 -9.12
N VAL A 29 -42.79 -1.16 -7.84
CA VAL A 29 -43.94 -0.62 -7.12
C VAL A 29 -43.66 0.85 -6.87
N ALA A 30 -44.68 1.69 -7.02
CA ALA A 30 -44.55 3.11 -6.71
C ALA A 30 -44.14 3.28 -5.24
N PRO A 31 -43.12 4.11 -4.94
CA PRO A 31 -42.73 4.35 -3.56
C PRO A 31 -43.86 5.10 -2.82
N LEU A 32 -43.97 4.85 -1.52
CA LEU A 32 -44.96 5.55 -0.67
C LEU A 32 -44.66 7.06 -0.62
N GLU A 33 -43.37 7.39 -0.55
CA GLU A 33 -42.87 8.76 -0.61
C GLU A 33 -42.10 8.92 -1.93
N SER A 34 -42.52 9.86 -2.77
CA SER A 34 -41.87 10.12 -4.06
C SER A 34 -40.54 10.87 -3.92
N GLU A 35 -40.23 11.38 -2.73
CA GLU A 35 -39.00 12.11 -2.47
C GLU A 35 -37.80 11.18 -2.48
N SER A 36 -36.68 11.69 -2.99
CA SER A 36 -35.43 10.95 -3.00
C SER A 36 -34.90 10.80 -1.58
N ALA A 37 -34.78 9.55 -1.11
CA ALA A 37 -34.09 9.24 0.14
C ALA A 37 -32.55 9.33 0.03
N PHE A 38 -32.00 9.58 -1.17
CA PHE A 38 -30.56 9.75 -1.36
C PHE A 38 -30.06 11.07 -0.79
N VAL A 39 -28.96 11.01 -0.05
CA VAL A 39 -28.28 12.19 0.48
C VAL A 39 -27.48 12.85 -0.66
N PRO A 40 -27.67 14.15 -0.92
CA PRO A 40 -26.88 14.87 -1.92
C PRO A 40 -25.42 14.97 -1.48
N LEU A 41 -24.54 15.18 -2.45
CA LEU A 41 -23.12 15.38 -2.19
C LEU A 41 -22.88 16.78 -1.60
N GLU A 42 -22.24 16.86 -0.44
CA GLU A 42 -21.92 18.16 0.19
C GLU A 42 -20.84 18.90 -0.62
N PRO A 43 -20.83 20.26 -0.61
CA PRO A 43 -19.79 21.03 -1.27
C PRO A 43 -18.38 20.61 -0.85
N GLY A 44 -17.54 20.26 -1.82
CA GLY A 44 -16.16 19.82 -1.60
C GLY A 44 -15.99 18.31 -1.35
N GLN A 45 -17.07 17.54 -1.28
CA GLN A 45 -16.97 16.09 -1.38
C GLN A 45 -16.77 15.66 -2.84
N SER A 46 -16.05 14.56 -3.04
CA SER A 46 -15.77 13.98 -4.35
C SER A 46 -16.09 12.49 -4.31
N LEU A 47 -16.98 12.03 -5.19
CA LEU A 47 -17.33 10.61 -5.29
C LEU A 47 -16.11 9.74 -5.59
N ASP A 48 -15.19 10.21 -6.44
CA ASP A 48 -13.95 9.50 -6.75
C ASP A 48 -13.11 9.20 -5.50
N LEU A 49 -13.14 10.09 -4.52
CA LEU A 49 -12.39 9.96 -3.26
C LEU A 49 -13.20 9.25 -2.16
N ILE A 50 -14.52 9.10 -2.33
CA ILE A 50 -15.40 8.34 -1.45
C ILE A 50 -15.42 6.87 -1.87
N LEU A 51 -15.65 6.61 -3.16
CA LEU A 51 -15.78 5.29 -3.78
C LEU A 51 -14.43 4.83 -4.36
N CYS A 52 -13.42 4.76 -3.50
CA CYS A 52 -12.06 4.36 -3.85
C CYS A 52 -11.56 3.18 -3.01
N PHE A 53 -10.52 2.52 -3.49
CA PHE A 53 -9.76 1.58 -2.68
C PHE A 53 -8.89 2.35 -1.69
N ARG A 54 -8.88 1.92 -0.42
CA ARG A 54 -8.21 2.62 0.69
C ARG A 54 -7.21 1.68 1.36
N ASP A 55 -5.98 2.13 1.49
CA ASP A 55 -4.88 1.35 2.05
C ASP A 55 -4.06 2.19 3.03
N GLN A 56 -3.85 1.70 4.25
CA GLN A 56 -2.98 2.36 5.22
C GLN A 56 -1.51 2.13 4.88
N ARG A 57 -0.71 3.20 4.79
CA ARG A 57 0.72 3.18 4.50
C ARG A 57 1.46 4.15 5.43
N ILE A 58 2.78 4.00 5.48
CA ILE A 58 3.65 4.89 6.25
C ILE A 58 4.51 5.66 5.25
N VAL A 59 4.60 6.98 5.45
CA VAL A 59 5.48 7.83 4.66
C VAL A 59 6.93 7.51 4.97
N GLY A 60 7.70 7.17 3.95
CA GLY A 60 9.12 6.91 4.01
C GLY A 60 9.95 8.21 4.04
N PRO A 61 11.28 8.08 4.09
CA PRO A 61 12.20 9.21 3.93
C PRO A 61 11.97 9.92 2.59
N GLY A 62 12.10 11.25 2.57
CA GLY A 62 11.93 12.05 1.36
C GLY A 62 10.51 12.02 0.77
N GLU A 63 9.49 11.92 1.64
CA GLU A 63 8.07 11.90 1.25
C GLU A 63 7.69 10.78 0.27
N THR A 64 8.41 9.67 0.36
CA THR A 64 8.18 8.50 -0.49
C THR A 64 7.11 7.59 0.09
N ILE A 65 6.32 6.96 -0.76
CA ILE A 65 5.29 6.01 -0.36
C ILE A 65 5.46 4.73 -1.17
N SER A 66 5.62 3.61 -0.48
CA SER A 66 5.64 2.30 -1.12
C SER A 66 4.22 1.75 -1.25
N TYR A 67 3.81 1.44 -2.48
CA TYR A 67 2.48 0.93 -2.77
C TYR A 67 2.54 -0.03 -3.96
N GLN A 68 1.96 -1.23 -3.83
CA GLN A 68 1.90 -2.25 -4.88
C GLN A 68 3.24 -2.51 -5.60
N GLY A 69 4.34 -2.58 -4.85
CA GLY A 69 5.68 -2.86 -5.39
C GLY A 69 6.38 -1.67 -6.07
N LYS A 70 5.74 -0.49 -6.09
CA LYS A 70 6.27 0.75 -6.65
C LYS A 70 6.51 1.79 -5.57
N THR A 71 7.28 2.82 -5.90
CA THR A 71 7.52 3.98 -5.04
C THR A 71 6.86 5.20 -5.67
N TYR A 72 6.11 5.94 -4.86
CA TYR A 72 5.43 7.16 -5.26
C TYR A 72 5.94 8.34 -4.43
N ILE A 73 5.80 9.54 -4.98
CA ILE A 73 6.02 10.81 -4.30
C ILE A 73 4.82 11.73 -4.52
N LEU A 74 4.67 12.74 -3.68
CA LEU A 74 3.62 13.74 -3.85
C LEU A 74 3.82 14.50 -5.17
N ASP A 75 2.75 14.63 -5.94
CA ASP A 75 2.73 15.41 -7.18
C ASP A 75 2.16 16.80 -6.93
N VAL A 76 2.84 17.54 -6.06
CA VAL A 76 2.43 18.89 -5.65
C VAL A 76 3.56 19.88 -5.89
N PRO A 77 3.24 21.17 -6.15
CA PRO A 77 4.27 22.19 -6.27
C PRO A 77 5.05 22.34 -4.95
N ASN A 78 6.32 22.72 -5.04
CA ASN A 78 7.27 22.81 -3.91
C ASN A 78 6.82 23.71 -2.75
N SER A 79 5.81 24.56 -2.94
CA SER A 79 5.21 25.41 -1.90
C SER A 79 4.12 24.71 -1.06
N SER A 80 3.82 23.44 -1.36
CA SER A 80 2.78 22.67 -0.70
C SER A 80 3.26 22.08 0.63
N PRO A 81 2.34 21.77 1.57
CA PRO A 81 2.72 21.19 2.85
C PRO A 81 3.34 19.80 2.67
N THR A 82 4.53 19.64 3.26
CA THR A 82 5.25 18.37 3.34
C THR A 82 4.59 17.42 4.36
N ILE A 83 4.54 16.12 4.05
CA ILE A 83 4.11 15.08 4.99
C ILE A 83 5.36 14.50 5.68
N PRO A 84 5.48 14.59 7.02
CA PRO A 84 6.67 14.09 7.71
C PRO A 84 6.88 12.59 7.52
N ALA A 85 8.14 12.16 7.50
CA ALA A 85 8.47 10.74 7.49
C ALA A 85 7.92 10.02 8.75
N LYS A 86 7.62 8.73 8.60
CA LYS A 86 6.97 7.87 9.60
C LYS A 86 5.53 8.25 9.94
N THR A 87 4.92 9.17 9.19
CA THR A 87 3.51 9.52 9.35
C THR A 87 2.63 8.42 8.73
N PRO A 88 1.65 7.86 9.47
CA PRO A 88 0.65 6.99 8.88
C PRO A 88 -0.30 7.81 8.01
N VAL A 89 -0.53 7.34 6.79
CA VAL A 89 -1.38 7.98 5.80
C VAL A 89 -2.21 6.94 5.08
N GLU A 90 -3.31 7.38 4.48
CA GLU A 90 -4.15 6.50 3.67
C GLU A 90 -3.91 6.76 2.20
N VAL A 91 -3.48 5.74 1.46
CA VAL A 91 -3.42 5.77 0.01
C VAL A 91 -4.80 5.43 -0.53
N ARG A 92 -5.32 6.30 -1.41
CA ARG A 92 -6.59 6.14 -2.11
C ARG A 92 -6.34 5.89 -3.59
N LYS A 93 -6.90 4.81 -4.13
CA LYS A 93 -6.90 4.51 -5.57
C LYS A 93 -8.32 4.62 -6.11
N THR A 94 -8.56 5.56 -7.01
CA THR A 94 -9.87 5.71 -7.67
C THR A 94 -10.12 4.55 -8.63
N LEU A 95 -11.37 4.37 -9.06
CA LEU A 95 -11.73 3.35 -10.04
C LEU A 95 -11.02 3.56 -11.39
N ASP A 96 -10.76 4.83 -11.77
CA ASP A 96 -9.97 5.19 -12.96
C ASP A 96 -8.45 4.95 -12.79
N GLY A 97 -8.01 4.54 -11.60
CA GLY A 97 -6.61 4.24 -11.30
C GLY A 97 -5.75 5.42 -10.85
N ARG A 98 -6.32 6.62 -10.65
CA ARG A 98 -5.60 7.75 -10.06
C ARG A 98 -5.26 7.45 -8.59
N LEU A 99 -4.08 7.89 -8.14
CA LEU A 99 -3.58 7.65 -6.79
C LEU A 99 -3.45 8.94 -6.01
N PHE A 100 -3.90 8.89 -4.75
CA PHE A 100 -3.85 10.01 -3.82
C PHE A 100 -3.39 9.54 -2.44
N VAL A 101 -2.82 10.45 -1.67
CA VAL A 101 -2.65 10.35 -0.23
C VAL A 101 -3.72 11.18 0.43
N TRP A 102 -4.47 10.57 1.34
CA TRP A 102 -5.36 11.29 2.23
C TRP A 102 -4.61 11.62 3.53
N TYR A 103 -4.42 12.92 3.77
CA TYR A 103 -3.74 13.41 4.95
C TYR A 103 -4.38 14.70 5.45
N LYS A 104 -4.65 14.80 6.76
CA LYS A 104 -5.30 15.96 7.40
C LYS A 104 -6.59 16.43 6.68
N GLY A 105 -7.40 15.47 6.23
CA GLY A 105 -8.66 15.75 5.54
C GLY A 105 -8.52 16.28 4.11
N LYS A 106 -7.32 16.19 3.51
CA LYS A 106 -7.06 16.66 2.15
C LYS A 106 -6.44 15.54 1.29
N PRO A 107 -6.84 15.44 0.02
CA PRO A 107 -6.20 14.56 -0.94
C PRO A 107 -4.95 15.23 -1.54
N TYR A 108 -3.87 14.47 -1.67
CA TYR A 108 -2.64 14.88 -2.34
C TYR A 108 -2.33 13.88 -3.45
N PRO A 109 -2.26 14.29 -4.73
CA PRO A 109 -2.00 13.37 -5.83
C PRO A 109 -0.61 12.74 -5.71
N LEU A 110 -0.49 11.50 -6.19
CA LEU A 110 0.76 10.75 -6.23
C LEU A 110 1.22 10.56 -7.67
N LYS A 111 2.53 10.73 -7.88
CA LYS A 111 3.22 10.31 -9.10
C LYS A 111 4.20 9.20 -8.80
N GLU A 112 4.34 8.27 -9.74
CA GLU A 112 5.33 7.22 -9.65
C GLU A 112 6.73 7.84 -9.71
N ALA A 113 7.56 7.55 -8.71
CA ALA A 113 8.94 7.99 -8.69
C ALA A 113 9.72 7.16 -9.70
N THR A 114 10.28 7.81 -10.73
CA THR A 114 11.31 7.18 -11.55
C THR A 114 12.48 6.85 -10.64
N ARG A 115 12.75 5.55 -10.45
CA ARG A 115 14.06 5.13 -9.97
C ARG A 115 15.05 5.58 -11.02
N ASN A 116 15.71 6.71 -10.79
CA ASN A 116 17.02 6.91 -11.36
C ASN A 116 17.81 5.69 -10.91
N LYS A 117 18.16 4.79 -11.84
CA LYS A 117 19.18 3.78 -11.57
C LYS A 117 20.32 4.60 -11.03
N ALA A 118 20.62 4.46 -9.74
CA ALA A 118 21.78 5.10 -9.17
C ALA A 118 22.89 4.78 -10.16
N ALA A 119 23.44 5.81 -10.84
CA ALA A 119 24.65 5.65 -11.60
C ALA A 119 25.54 4.91 -10.63
N LYS A 120 25.94 3.67 -10.98
CA LYS A 120 26.77 2.84 -10.12
C LYS A 120 27.84 3.79 -9.63
N THR A 121 27.77 4.21 -8.37
CA THR A 121 28.87 4.96 -7.78
C THR A 121 30.04 4.03 -8.08
N PRO A 122 31.10 4.50 -8.76
CA PRO A 122 32.23 3.63 -9.05
C PRO A 122 32.52 2.93 -7.76
N GLU A 123 32.50 1.60 -7.78
CA GLU A 123 32.87 0.79 -6.62
C GLU A 123 34.23 1.33 -6.22
N LYS A 124 34.27 2.28 -5.27
CA LYS A 124 35.42 2.44 -4.44
C LYS A 124 35.47 1.07 -3.82
N LYS A 125 36.37 0.25 -4.35
CA LYS A 125 37.01 -0.81 -3.58
C LYS A 125 37.35 -0.13 -2.27
N LYS A 126 36.46 -0.26 -1.28
CA LYS A 126 36.87 -0.21 0.09
C LYS A 126 37.85 -1.36 0.11
N GLU A 127 39.15 -1.04 0.12
CA GLU A 127 40.13 -1.99 0.61
C GLU A 127 39.51 -2.56 1.87
N SER A 128 39.08 -3.82 1.76
CA SER A 128 38.56 -4.55 2.89
C SER A 128 39.77 -4.68 3.80
N SER A 129 39.89 -3.79 4.78
CA SER A 129 40.74 -4.10 5.91
C SER A 129 40.19 -5.40 6.47
N GLU A 130 41.02 -6.44 6.44
CA GLU A 130 40.65 -7.74 6.97
C GLU A 130 40.15 -7.50 8.39
N LYS A 131 38.85 -7.75 8.62
CA LYS A 131 38.29 -7.63 9.95
C LYS A 131 39.00 -8.66 10.82
N LYS A 132 39.93 -8.21 11.67
CA LYS A 132 40.62 -9.09 12.61
C LYS A 132 39.56 -9.77 13.46
N SER A 133 39.49 -11.10 13.35
CA SER A 133 38.60 -11.90 14.21
C SER A 133 39.02 -11.67 15.67
N TYR A 134 38.11 -11.13 16.47
CA TYR A 134 38.38 -10.81 17.86
C TYR A 134 38.50 -12.09 18.67
N LYS A 135 39.70 -12.37 19.18
CA LYS A 135 39.92 -13.44 20.16
C LYS A 135 39.75 -12.82 21.55
N PRO A 136 38.69 -13.18 22.30
CA PRO A 136 38.52 -12.68 23.65
C PRO A 136 39.71 -13.07 24.53
N GLY A 137 40.03 -12.20 25.49
CA GLY A 137 41.21 -12.35 26.34
C GLY A 137 41.21 -13.61 27.21
N PRO A 138 42.36 -13.96 27.81
CA PRO A 138 42.53 -15.19 28.58
C PRO A 138 41.51 -15.40 29.70
N ASP A 139 41.02 -14.31 30.30
CA ASP A 139 40.09 -14.32 31.43
C ASP A 139 38.60 -14.32 31.05
N HIS A 140 38.24 -14.43 29.77
CA HIS A 140 36.84 -14.37 29.36
C HIS A 140 36.03 -15.56 29.91
N PRO A 141 34.83 -15.33 30.49
CA PRO A 141 34.06 -16.33 31.25
C PRO A 141 33.74 -17.62 30.48
N TRP A 142 33.57 -17.55 29.15
CA TRP A 142 33.36 -18.73 28.29
C TRP A 142 34.52 -19.74 28.26
N ARG A 143 35.76 -19.34 28.58
CA ARG A 143 36.93 -20.25 28.70
C ARG A 143 37.00 -20.91 30.08
N LYS A 144 36.28 -20.37 31.07
CA LYS A 144 36.23 -20.91 32.45
C LYS A 144 35.13 -21.96 32.62
N TYR A 145 34.30 -22.19 31.59
CA TYR A 145 33.26 -23.21 31.61
C TYR A 145 33.88 -24.62 31.42
N ARG A 146 33.93 -25.42 32.49
CA ARG A 146 34.23 -26.87 32.42
C ARG A 146 32.94 -27.65 32.68
N PRO A 147 32.42 -28.45 31.71
CA PRO A 147 31.30 -29.32 31.99
C PRO A 147 31.75 -30.44 32.95
N THR A 148 31.17 -30.48 34.15
CA THR A 148 31.36 -31.59 35.10
C THR A 148 30.59 -32.80 34.61
N ASN A 149 31.28 -33.74 33.96
CA ASN A 149 30.75 -35.08 33.79
C ASN A 149 31.82 -36.10 34.18
N SER A 150 31.92 -36.35 35.49
CA SER A 150 32.61 -37.49 36.07
C SER A 150 31.75 -38.74 35.88
N LYS A 151 32.17 -39.64 35.00
CA LYS A 151 31.69 -41.02 34.99
C LYS A 151 32.90 -41.93 35.15
N GLU A 152 33.07 -42.43 36.37
CA GLU A 152 34.08 -43.39 36.76
C GLU A 152 33.95 -44.69 35.94
N LEU A 153 35.06 -45.21 35.43
CA LEU A 153 35.18 -46.56 34.88
C LEU A 153 35.89 -47.43 35.91
N LYS A 154 35.19 -48.44 36.45
CA LYS A 154 35.75 -49.46 37.36
C LYS A 154 36.71 -50.40 36.61
N PRO A 155 37.84 -50.80 37.21
CA PRO A 155 38.74 -51.80 36.62
C PRO A 155 38.20 -53.22 36.81
N ALA A 156 38.62 -54.12 35.91
CA ALA A 156 38.43 -55.57 35.98
C ALA A 156 39.57 -56.24 36.75
#